data_AF-A0A951J7G3-F1
#
_entry.id   AF-A0A951J7G3-F1
#
_cell.length_a   1.000
_cell.length_b   1.000
_cell.length_c   1.000
_cell.angle_alpha   90.00
_cell.angle_beta   90.00
_cell.angle_gamma   90.00
#
_symmetry.space_group_name_H-M   'P 1'
#
loop_
_entity.id
_entity.type
_entity.pdbx_description
1 polymer ?
#
loop_
_entity_poly.entity_id
_entity_poly.type
_entity_poly.pdbx_seq_one_letter_code
_entity_poly.pdbx_strand_id
1 'polypeptide(L)'
;MGAVTGRRGVTVVETLVTLLLLFLVVELTWVVTARSGRAAAALEEAAEALATERAAWWILREELALSVPGRDRTPAAGDSIALRAFRGTARVCDGDGDDGLVRVRHDGMRRPEPGKDSVLVLQGDGGWRSLDLLAVEGTADCASGEDGSWEHWRLGGPAPGAVLLRVYERGSYHLADGALRYRRGAAGRQPLTPEVLDGAGSHLTPRGTGIELRVRIPARRPAAPVRASWERTLRTWDGGAT
;
A
#
# COMPACT_ATOMS: atom_id res chain seq x y z
N MET A 1 -29.08 -4.11 79.05
CA MET A 1 -30.06 -4.96 78.34
C MET A 1 -29.50 -5.26 76.96
N GLY A 2 -28.93 -6.45 76.75
CA GLY A 2 -28.39 -6.89 75.46
C GLY A 2 -29.44 -7.69 74.71
N ALA A 3 -29.81 -7.26 73.50
CA ALA A 3 -30.74 -7.98 72.65
C ALA A 3 -30.06 -9.27 72.16
N VAL A 4 -30.63 -10.42 72.51
CA VAL A 4 -30.23 -11.72 71.99
C VAL A 4 -30.74 -11.82 70.54
N THR A 5 -29.87 -11.58 69.57
CA THR A 5 -30.16 -11.86 68.16
C THR A 5 -30.18 -13.37 67.94
N GLY A 6 -31.38 -13.95 67.82
CA GLY A 6 -31.56 -15.37 67.51
C GLY A 6 -30.93 -15.72 66.15
N ARG A 7 -29.98 -16.66 66.15
CA ARG A 7 -29.39 -17.22 64.92
C ARG A 7 -30.46 -18.08 64.23
N ARG A 8 -31.02 -17.59 63.13
CA ARG A 8 -31.83 -18.43 62.22
C ARG A 8 -30.88 -19.32 61.41
N GLY A 9 -31.07 -20.63 61.46
CA GLY A 9 -30.29 -21.58 60.67
C GLY A 9 -30.71 -21.55 59.20
N VAL A 10 -29.74 -21.68 58.29
CA VAL A 10 -29.96 -21.81 56.85
C VAL A 10 -30.73 -23.10 56.56
N THR A 11 -31.81 -23.02 55.80
CA THR A 11 -32.60 -24.20 55.44
C THR A 11 -31.98 -24.93 54.25
N VAL A 12 -32.15 -26.25 54.14
CA VAL A 12 -31.68 -27.03 52.97
C VAL A 12 -32.22 -26.46 51.64
N VAL A 13 -33.46 -25.98 51.65
CA VAL A 13 -34.12 -25.35 50.49
C VAL A 13 -33.38 -24.08 50.07
N GLU A 14 -32.98 -23.24 51.02
CA GLU A 14 -32.21 -22.02 50.77
C GLU A 14 -30.85 -22.32 50.13
N THR A 15 -30.16 -23.37 50.59
CA THR A 15 -28.89 -23.82 49.98
C THR A 15 -29.11 -24.29 48.54
N LEU A 16 -30.15 -25.07 48.26
CA LEU A 16 -30.46 -25.54 46.91
C LEU A 16 -30.79 -24.39 45.95
N VAL A 17 -31.58 -23.41 46.41
CA VAL A 17 -31.89 -22.21 45.63
C VAL A 17 -30.61 -21.41 45.34
N THR A 18 -29.74 -21.25 46.34
CA THR A 18 -28.46 -20.54 46.18
C THR A 18 -27.55 -21.23 45.15
N LEU A 19 -27.43 -22.56 45.21
CA LEU A 19 -26.64 -23.34 44.25
C LEU A 19 -27.21 -23.25 42.83
N LEU A 20 -28.53 -23.33 42.68
CA LEU A 20 -29.19 -23.16 41.38
C LEU A 20 -28.92 -21.77 40.79
N LEU A 21 -29.07 -20.71 41.60
CA LEU A 21 -28.79 -19.35 41.17
C LEU A 21 -27.31 -19.16 40.80
N LEU A 22 -26.39 -19.73 41.59
CA LEU A 22 -24.96 -19.68 41.29
C LEU A 22 -24.64 -20.38 39.96
N PHE A 23 -25.22 -21.57 39.73
CA PHE A 23 -25.05 -22.31 38.48
C PHE A 23 -25.54 -21.48 37.28
N LEU A 24 -26.74 -20.89 37.37
CA LEU A 24 -27.28 -20.02 36.33
C LEU A 24 -26.41 -18.78 36.07
N VAL A 25 -25.86 -18.16 37.12
CA VAL A 25 -24.94 -17.02 36.99
C VAL A 25 -23.65 -17.43 36.29
N VAL A 26 -23.08 -18.58 36.64
CA VAL A 26 -21.86 -19.10 35.99
C VAL A 26 -22.13 -19.41 34.52
N GLU A 27 -23.22 -20.08 34.18
CA GLU A 27 -23.60 -20.37 32.79
C GLU A 27 -23.81 -19.09 31.98
N LEU A 28 -24.54 -18.12 32.54
CA LEU A 28 -24.79 -16.83 31.88
C LEU A 28 -23.48 -16.08 31.64
N THR A 29 -22.61 -16.02 32.66
CA THR A 29 -21.29 -15.36 32.57
C THR A 29 -20.42 -16.02 31.51
N TRP A 30 -20.41 -17.36 31.47
CA TRP A 30 -19.70 -18.12 30.45
C TRP A 30 -20.22 -17.81 29.04
N VAL A 31 -21.54 -17.85 28.83
CA VAL A 31 -22.15 -17.57 27.52
C VAL A 31 -21.87 -16.14 27.07
N VAL A 32 -21.97 -15.16 27.97
CA VAL A 32 -21.68 -13.75 27.67
C VAL A 32 -20.22 -13.57 27.29
N THR A 33 -19.29 -14.16 28.06
CA THR A 33 -17.84 -14.06 27.81
C THR A 33 -17.45 -14.75 26.51
N ALA A 34 -18.02 -15.93 26.22
CA ALA A 34 -17.78 -16.64 24.98
C ALA A 34 -18.34 -15.88 23.76
N ARG A 35 -19.50 -15.22 23.91
CA ARG A 35 -20.08 -14.39 22.84
C ARG A 35 -19.30 -13.08 22.64
N SER A 36 -18.88 -12.42 23.70
CA SER A 36 -18.08 -11.20 23.62
C SER A 36 -16.71 -11.47 22.98
N GLY A 37 -16.05 -12.58 23.34
CA GLY A 37 -14.79 -13.01 22.72
C GLY A 37 -14.92 -13.23 21.21
N ARG A 38 -15.99 -13.91 20.76
CA ARG A 38 -16.25 -14.09 19.31
C ARG A 38 -16.57 -12.77 18.61
N ALA A 39 -17.34 -11.90 19.25
CA ALA A 39 -17.67 -10.59 18.69
C ALA A 39 -16.42 -9.70 18.58
N ALA A 40 -15.55 -9.71 19.58
CA ALA A 40 -14.29 -8.98 19.57
C ALA A 40 -13.38 -9.47 18.44
N ALA A 41 -13.20 -10.79 18.28
CA ALA A 41 -12.42 -11.36 17.19
C ALA A 41 -12.99 -10.98 15.80
N ALA A 42 -14.31 -11.02 15.64
CA ALA A 42 -14.95 -10.61 14.38
C ALA A 42 -14.77 -9.10 14.08
N LEU A 43 -14.78 -8.26 15.12
CA LEU A 43 -14.51 -6.82 14.98
C LEU A 43 -13.05 -6.54 14.61
N GLU A 44 -12.11 -7.28 15.19
CA GLU A 44 -10.68 -7.18 14.87
C GLU A 44 -10.41 -7.58 13.41
N GLU A 45 -10.94 -8.71 12.96
CA GLU A 45 -10.84 -9.15 11.56
C GLU A 45 -11.45 -8.10 10.60
N ALA A 46 -12.62 -7.54 10.94
CA ALA A 46 -13.25 -6.50 10.13
C ALA A 46 -12.45 -5.19 10.11
N ALA A 47 -11.78 -4.85 11.21
CA ALA A 47 -10.93 -3.67 11.30
C ALA A 47 -9.65 -3.83 10.46
N GLU A 48 -9.01 -5.01 10.52
CA GLU A 48 -7.82 -5.33 9.72
C GLU A 48 -8.15 -5.33 8.22
N ALA A 49 -9.30 -5.89 7.86
CA ALA A 49 -9.85 -5.86 6.50
C ALA A 49 -10.00 -4.43 5.97
N LEU A 50 -10.64 -3.55 6.74
CA LEU A 50 -10.84 -2.15 6.37
C LEU A 50 -9.53 -1.35 6.32
N ALA A 51 -8.60 -1.63 7.24
CA ALA A 51 -7.28 -1.03 7.25
C ALA A 51 -6.48 -1.43 5.99
N THR A 52 -6.57 -2.70 5.59
CA THR A 52 -5.94 -3.23 4.38
C THR A 52 -6.50 -2.57 3.12
N GLU A 53 -7.82 -2.44 3.00
CA GLU A 53 -8.48 -1.76 1.88
C GLU A 53 -8.02 -0.30 1.78
N ARG A 54 -8.01 0.43 2.91
CA ARG A 54 -7.56 1.83 2.95
C ARG A 54 -6.09 1.99 2.61
N ALA A 55 -5.23 1.12 3.14
CA ALA A 55 -3.80 1.13 2.87
C ALA A 55 -3.54 0.87 1.37
N ALA A 56 -4.19 -0.15 0.80
CA ALA A 56 -4.05 -0.47 -0.61
C ALA A 56 -4.50 0.70 -1.51
N TRP A 57 -5.65 1.30 -1.19
CA TRP A 57 -6.15 2.46 -1.92
C TRP A 57 -5.21 3.67 -1.80
N TRP A 58 -4.73 3.97 -0.59
CA TRP A 58 -3.83 5.09 -0.36
C TRP A 58 -2.50 4.94 -1.10
N ILE A 59 -1.87 3.77 -1.00
CA ILE A 59 -0.61 3.45 -1.68
C ILE A 59 -0.78 3.59 -3.19
N LEU A 60 -1.80 2.95 -3.76
CA LEU A 60 -2.03 3.02 -5.19
C LEU A 60 -2.33 4.45 -5.63
N ARG A 61 -3.16 5.19 -4.90
CA ARG A 61 -3.47 6.59 -5.25
C ARG A 61 -2.21 7.45 -5.29
N GLU A 62 -1.35 7.34 -4.29
CA GLU A 62 -0.12 8.13 -4.21
C GLU A 62 0.83 7.80 -5.36
N GLU A 63 1.04 6.51 -5.62
CA GLU A 63 1.94 6.04 -6.67
C GLU A 63 1.42 6.35 -8.07
N LEU A 64 0.10 6.45 -8.22
CA LEU A 64 -0.57 6.71 -9.50
C LEU A 64 -0.80 8.19 -9.78
N ALA A 65 -0.71 9.07 -8.77
CA ALA A 65 -1.03 10.49 -8.87
C ALA A 65 -0.25 11.21 -9.96
N LEU A 66 1.02 10.85 -10.15
CA LEU A 66 1.93 11.45 -11.14
C LEU A 66 2.16 10.59 -12.38
N SER A 67 1.46 9.46 -12.49
CA SER A 67 1.66 8.51 -13.60
C SER A 67 0.69 8.79 -14.75
N VAL A 68 1.22 8.75 -15.98
CA VAL A 68 0.44 8.90 -17.21
C VAL A 68 0.07 7.51 -17.78
N PRO A 69 -1.21 7.24 -18.08
CA PRO A 69 -1.66 6.00 -18.73
C PRO A 69 -0.89 5.72 -20.03
N GLY A 70 -0.50 4.46 -20.24
CA GLY A 70 0.18 4.02 -21.47
C GLY A 70 1.66 4.40 -21.56
N ARG A 71 2.12 5.38 -20.76
CA ARG A 71 3.53 5.78 -20.67
C ARG A 71 4.19 5.29 -19.38
N ASP A 72 3.58 5.61 -18.25
CA ASP A 72 4.12 5.36 -16.92
C ASP A 72 3.42 4.19 -16.23
N ARG A 73 2.27 3.76 -16.74
CA ARG A 73 1.56 2.57 -16.26
C ARG A 73 1.02 1.75 -17.42
N THR A 74 1.19 0.44 -17.32
CA THR A 74 0.64 -0.53 -18.26
C THR A 74 -0.11 -1.61 -17.48
N PRO A 75 -1.30 -2.00 -17.94
CA PRO A 75 -2.00 -3.14 -17.36
C PRO A 75 -1.12 -4.38 -17.49
N ALA A 76 -0.83 -5.03 -16.38
CA ALA A 76 -0.37 -6.41 -16.40
C ALA A 76 -1.62 -7.31 -16.20
N ALA A 77 -1.52 -8.62 -16.41
CA ALA A 77 -2.67 -9.54 -16.29
C ALA A 77 -3.54 -9.23 -15.03
N GLY A 78 -4.87 -9.42 -15.12
CA GLY A 78 -5.93 -8.69 -14.40
C GLY A 78 -5.89 -8.50 -12.86
N ASP A 79 -4.89 -9.02 -12.16
CA ASP A 79 -4.61 -8.77 -10.74
C ASP A 79 -3.38 -7.87 -10.52
N SER A 80 -2.72 -7.41 -11.60
CA SER A 80 -1.45 -6.73 -11.53
C SER A 80 -1.37 -5.50 -12.43
N ILE A 81 -0.53 -4.55 -12.02
CA ILE A 81 -0.22 -3.37 -12.82
C ILE A 81 1.27 -3.11 -12.80
N ALA A 82 1.85 -2.92 -13.99
CA ALA A 82 3.21 -2.43 -14.11
C ALA A 82 3.21 -0.90 -14.11
N LEU A 83 4.14 -0.31 -13.37
CA LEU A 83 4.25 1.14 -13.27
C LEU A 83 5.68 1.64 -13.15
N ARG A 84 5.80 2.93 -13.44
CA ARG A 84 6.94 3.80 -13.20
C ARG A 84 6.55 4.74 -12.08
N ALA A 85 6.98 4.43 -10.88
CA ALA A 85 6.67 5.20 -9.70
C ALA A 85 7.60 6.41 -9.60
N PHE A 86 7.05 7.62 -9.45
CA PHE A 86 7.87 8.82 -9.34
C PHE A 86 8.67 8.82 -8.03
N ARG A 87 9.95 9.20 -8.09
CA ARG A 87 10.87 9.19 -6.93
C ARG A 87 11.60 10.50 -6.69
N GLY A 88 11.63 11.39 -7.67
CA GLY A 88 12.29 12.68 -7.53
C GLY A 88 12.52 13.36 -8.86
N THR A 89 13.15 14.52 -8.79
CA THR A 89 13.61 15.27 -9.96
C THR A 89 15.12 15.49 -9.88
N ALA A 90 15.76 15.71 -11.02
CA ALA A 90 17.16 16.10 -11.07
C ALA A 90 17.31 17.25 -12.05
N ARG A 91 17.83 18.39 -11.57
CA ARG A 91 18.13 19.54 -12.43
C ARG A 91 19.48 19.34 -13.09
N VAL A 92 19.56 19.55 -14.40
CA VAL A 92 20.82 19.45 -15.12
C VAL A 92 21.60 20.75 -14.95
N CYS A 93 22.87 20.66 -14.60
CA CYS A 93 23.76 21.81 -14.45
C CYS A 93 24.08 22.43 -15.81
N ASP A 94 24.79 21.67 -16.64
CA ASP A 94 25.18 21.97 -18.01
C ASP A 94 25.98 20.75 -18.53
N GLY A 95 25.77 20.36 -19.79
CA GLY A 95 26.48 19.25 -20.41
C GLY A 95 25.92 18.92 -21.79
N ASP A 96 26.80 18.61 -22.74
CA ASP A 96 26.42 18.26 -24.11
C ASP A 96 25.47 17.07 -24.15
N GLY A 97 25.55 16.16 -23.16
CA GLY A 97 24.66 15.02 -23.05
C GLY A 97 24.78 14.02 -24.20
N ASP A 98 25.63 14.27 -25.20
CA ASP A 98 25.77 13.47 -26.42
C ASP A 98 26.18 12.01 -26.13
N ASP A 99 26.98 11.78 -25.10
CA ASP A 99 27.36 10.43 -24.67
C ASP A 99 26.45 9.86 -23.56
N GLY A 100 25.34 10.55 -23.26
CA GLY A 100 24.42 10.19 -22.18
C GLY A 100 24.96 10.46 -20.77
N LEU A 101 26.12 11.12 -20.65
CA LEU A 101 26.65 11.58 -19.37
C LEU A 101 26.06 12.96 -19.03
N VAL A 102 25.41 13.07 -17.88
CA VAL A 102 24.81 14.33 -17.40
C VAL A 102 25.23 14.62 -15.97
N ARG A 103 25.39 15.91 -15.64
CA ARG A 103 25.62 16.39 -14.27
C ARG A 103 24.33 16.92 -13.71
N VAL A 104 23.89 16.37 -12.58
CA VAL A 104 22.59 16.72 -12.02
C VAL A 104 22.63 17.00 -10.53
N ARG A 105 21.75 17.89 -10.08
CA ARG A 105 21.39 18.04 -8.68
C ARG A 105 20.07 17.33 -8.46
N HIS A 106 20.12 16.23 -7.73
CA HIS A 106 18.95 15.40 -7.47
C HIS A 106 18.20 15.85 -6.21
N ASP A 107 16.89 15.97 -6.32
CA ASP A 107 15.95 16.24 -5.24
C ASP A 107 14.88 15.14 -5.24
N GLY A 108 14.96 14.25 -4.26
CA GLY A 108 14.10 13.09 -4.15
C GLY A 108 14.22 12.37 -2.81
N MET A 109 13.28 11.47 -2.54
CA MET A 109 13.16 10.81 -1.23
C MET A 109 14.25 9.76 -0.96
N ARG A 110 14.91 9.27 -2.01
CA ARG A 110 16.02 8.30 -1.91
C ARG A 110 17.05 8.53 -3.00
N ARG A 111 18.25 7.99 -2.81
CA ARG A 111 19.24 7.94 -3.88
C ARG A 111 18.73 7.07 -5.05
N PRO A 112 18.89 7.51 -6.31
CA PRO A 112 18.52 6.70 -7.46
C PRO A 112 19.36 5.41 -7.54
N GLU A 113 18.75 4.34 -8.02
CA GLU A 113 19.34 3.01 -8.11
C GLU A 113 19.47 2.60 -9.59
N PRO A 114 20.70 2.64 -10.15
CA PRO A 114 20.94 2.25 -11.53
C PRO A 114 20.43 0.84 -11.87
N GLY A 115 19.96 0.66 -13.10
CA GLY A 115 19.38 -0.61 -13.58
C GLY A 115 17.96 -0.91 -13.07
N LYS A 116 17.49 -0.23 -12.03
CA LYS A 116 16.10 -0.30 -11.56
C LYS A 116 15.31 0.96 -11.89
N ASP A 117 15.97 2.10 -11.76
CA ASP A 117 15.38 3.39 -12.06
C ASP A 117 15.55 3.74 -13.53
N SER A 118 14.62 4.57 -13.99
CA SER A 118 14.57 5.13 -15.32
C SER A 118 14.29 6.61 -15.21
N VAL A 119 14.72 7.39 -16.19
CA VAL A 119 14.52 8.84 -16.19
C VAL A 119 13.62 9.24 -17.34
N LEU A 120 12.73 10.21 -17.11
CA LEU A 120 12.17 11.02 -18.18
C LEU A 120 13.00 12.30 -18.27
N VAL A 121 13.62 12.52 -19.42
CA VAL A 121 14.46 13.67 -19.72
C VAL A 121 13.62 14.70 -20.46
N LEU A 122 13.55 15.92 -19.91
CA LEU A 122 13.08 17.10 -20.60
C LEU A 122 14.25 17.70 -21.39
N GLN A 123 14.11 17.74 -22.71
CA GLN A 123 15.08 18.32 -23.63
C GLN A 123 14.78 19.82 -23.83
N GLY A 124 15.77 20.57 -24.33
CA GLY A 124 15.68 22.02 -24.54
C GLY A 124 14.63 22.44 -25.57
N ASP A 125 14.20 21.51 -26.43
CA ASP A 125 13.08 21.69 -27.37
C ASP A 125 11.69 21.50 -26.71
N GLY A 126 11.65 21.18 -25.40
CA GLY A 126 10.44 20.89 -24.64
C GLY A 126 9.97 19.43 -24.74
N GLY A 127 10.66 18.58 -25.49
CA GLY A 127 10.36 17.17 -25.65
C GLY A 127 10.67 16.34 -24.40
N TRP A 128 9.87 15.30 -24.16
CA TRP A 128 10.13 14.31 -23.11
C TRP A 128 10.57 12.99 -23.72
N ARG A 129 11.72 12.45 -23.27
CA ARG A 129 12.19 11.13 -23.68
C ARG A 129 12.53 10.25 -22.48
N SER A 130 12.14 8.99 -22.54
CA SER A 130 12.48 8.01 -21.53
C SER A 130 13.84 7.38 -21.81
N LEU A 131 14.73 7.37 -20.82
CA LEU A 131 16.02 6.70 -20.85
C LEU A 131 16.22 5.84 -19.60
N ASP A 132 17.06 4.82 -19.71
CA ASP A 132 17.50 4.03 -18.55
C ASP A 132 18.54 4.82 -17.75
N LEU A 133 18.54 4.66 -16.42
CA LEU A 133 19.63 5.14 -15.58
C LEU A 133 20.66 4.01 -15.41
N LEU A 134 21.82 4.17 -16.03
CA LEU A 134 22.86 3.14 -16.08
C LEU A 134 23.89 3.28 -14.96
N ALA A 135 24.21 4.49 -14.52
CA ALA A 135 25.11 4.71 -13.39
C ALA A 135 24.79 6.03 -12.67
N VAL A 136 25.09 6.06 -11.37
CA VAL A 136 25.13 7.26 -10.53
C VAL A 136 26.50 7.28 -9.87
N GLU A 137 27.35 8.18 -10.34
CA GLU A 137 28.71 8.40 -9.88
C GLU A 137 28.73 9.63 -8.94
N GLY A 138 29.80 9.75 -8.14
CA GLY A 138 29.88 10.64 -6.96
C GLY A 138 29.80 12.14 -7.24
N THR A 139 30.34 12.92 -6.31
CA THR A 139 30.28 14.39 -6.35
C THR A 139 30.90 14.96 -7.62
N ALA A 140 30.16 15.84 -8.28
CA ALA A 140 30.58 16.60 -9.45
C ALA A 140 30.66 18.09 -9.11
N ASP A 141 31.36 18.85 -9.95
CA ASP A 141 31.28 20.31 -9.93
C ASP A 141 30.40 20.78 -11.10
N CYS A 142 29.59 21.78 -10.83
CA CYS A 142 28.77 22.44 -11.83
C CYS A 142 29.52 23.62 -12.44
N ALA A 143 29.59 23.66 -13.78
CA ALA A 143 30.33 24.71 -14.49
C ALA A 143 29.74 26.12 -14.27
N SER A 144 28.46 26.23 -13.93
CA SER A 144 27.80 27.52 -13.65
C SER A 144 28.18 28.12 -12.29
N GLY A 145 28.99 27.44 -11.48
CA GLY A 145 29.37 27.92 -10.14
C GLY A 145 28.22 27.86 -9.13
N GLU A 146 27.14 27.15 -9.43
CA GLU A 146 26.09 26.87 -8.45
C GLU A 146 26.58 25.93 -7.35
N ASP A 147 26.50 26.39 -6.10
CA ASP A 147 26.76 25.57 -4.93
C ASP A 147 25.74 24.42 -4.82
N GLY A 148 26.24 23.22 -4.48
CA GLY A 148 25.39 22.06 -4.23
C GLY A 148 26.11 20.73 -4.40
N SER A 149 25.49 19.65 -3.93
CA SER A 149 25.95 18.28 -4.21
C SER A 149 25.47 17.86 -5.60
N TRP A 150 26.33 18.01 -6.60
CA TRP A 150 26.07 17.51 -7.94
C TRP A 150 26.51 16.06 -8.08
N GLU A 151 25.85 15.29 -8.92
CA GLU A 151 26.15 13.89 -9.22
C GLU A 151 26.36 13.72 -10.72
N HIS A 152 27.23 12.78 -11.11
CA HIS A 152 27.38 12.36 -12.50
C HIS A 152 26.47 11.17 -12.78
N TRP A 153 25.53 11.31 -13.70
CA TRP A 153 24.66 10.21 -14.10
C TRP A 153 24.98 9.77 -15.53
N ARG A 154 25.03 8.45 -15.75
CA ARG A 154 25.11 7.85 -17.08
C ARG A 154 23.74 7.33 -17.48
N LEU A 155 23.24 7.81 -18.61
CA LEU A 155 21.94 7.45 -19.18
C LEU A 155 22.12 6.41 -20.30
N GLY A 156 21.04 5.67 -20.59
CA GLY A 156 21.00 4.65 -21.64
C GLY A 156 21.06 5.16 -23.08
N GLY A 157 21.36 6.44 -23.28
CA GLY A 157 21.47 7.06 -24.60
C GLY A 157 21.81 8.54 -24.52
N PRO A 158 22.12 9.17 -25.67
CA PRO A 158 22.37 10.61 -25.76
C PRO A 158 21.20 11.38 -25.16
N ALA A 159 21.45 12.51 -24.52
CA ALA A 159 20.46 13.43 -23.94
C ALA A 159 20.85 14.90 -24.20
N PRO A 160 21.05 15.31 -25.46
CA PRO A 160 21.46 16.67 -25.80
C PRO A 160 20.42 17.70 -25.35
N GLY A 161 20.91 18.78 -24.76
CA GLY A 161 20.10 19.86 -24.23
C GLY A 161 19.18 19.44 -23.09
N ALA A 162 19.51 18.40 -22.32
CA ALA A 162 18.71 18.01 -21.16
C ALA A 162 18.66 19.15 -20.11
N VAL A 163 17.45 19.49 -19.67
CA VAL A 163 17.21 20.57 -18.69
C VAL A 163 16.78 20.01 -17.34
N LEU A 164 15.89 19.01 -17.35
CA LEU A 164 15.30 18.41 -16.16
C LEU A 164 15.11 16.91 -16.36
N LEU A 165 15.42 16.14 -15.33
CA LEU A 165 15.13 14.72 -15.27
C LEU A 165 14.05 14.48 -14.22
N ARG A 166 13.12 13.57 -14.52
CA ARG A 166 12.22 12.98 -13.52
C ARG A 166 12.62 11.53 -13.33
N VAL A 167 12.89 11.14 -12.09
CA VAL A 167 13.33 9.79 -11.75
C VAL A 167 12.13 8.92 -11.43
N TYR A 168 12.11 7.74 -12.04
CA TYR A 168 11.05 6.76 -11.85
C TYR A 168 11.62 5.39 -11.53
N GLU A 169 11.06 4.74 -10.51
CA GLU A 169 11.33 3.34 -10.19
C GLU A 169 10.41 2.43 -11.00
N ARG A 170 10.99 1.40 -11.64
CA ARG A 170 10.21 0.38 -12.34
C ARG A 170 9.76 -0.71 -11.37
N GLY A 171 8.45 -0.95 -11.33
CA GLY A 171 7.89 -2.02 -10.50
C GLY A 171 6.53 -2.48 -10.98
N SER A 172 5.95 -3.39 -10.21
CA SER A 172 4.59 -3.87 -10.43
C SER A 172 3.88 -4.13 -9.11
N TYR A 173 2.62 -3.69 -9.00
CA TYR A 173 1.74 -4.10 -7.90
C TYR A 173 0.95 -5.34 -8.32
N HIS A 174 0.70 -6.21 -7.36
CA HIS A 174 -0.05 -7.47 -7.52
C HIS A 174 -1.04 -7.58 -6.37
N LEU A 175 -2.24 -8.09 -6.66
CA LEU A 175 -3.23 -8.49 -5.65
C LEU A 175 -3.28 -10.02 -5.46
N ALA A 176 -2.63 -10.79 -6.33
CA ALA A 176 -2.45 -12.23 -6.11
C ALA A 176 -1.82 -12.51 -4.74
N ASP A 177 -2.20 -13.65 -4.16
CA ASP A 177 -1.69 -14.16 -2.89
C ASP A 177 -2.19 -13.39 -1.65
N GLY A 178 -3.38 -12.82 -1.75
CA GLY A 178 -4.16 -12.31 -0.62
C GLY A 178 -3.67 -10.99 -0.03
N ALA A 179 -2.75 -10.27 -0.67
CA ALA A 179 -2.25 -8.99 -0.20
C ALA A 179 -1.96 -8.07 -1.39
N LEU A 180 -1.94 -6.76 -1.16
CA LEU A 180 -1.27 -5.85 -2.08
C LEU A 180 0.23 -6.07 -1.93
N ARG A 181 0.88 -6.53 -2.98
CA ARG A 181 2.31 -6.78 -3.03
C ARG A 181 2.99 -5.89 -4.05
N TYR A 182 4.19 -5.43 -3.72
CA TYR A 182 5.06 -4.75 -4.67
C TYR A 182 6.19 -5.67 -5.11
N ARG A 183 6.40 -5.74 -6.42
CA ARG A 183 7.54 -6.42 -7.03
C ARG A 183 8.43 -5.39 -7.71
N ARG A 184 9.67 -5.30 -7.22
CA ARG A 184 10.72 -4.45 -7.77
C ARG A 184 11.54 -5.24 -8.79
N GLY A 185 11.45 -4.88 -10.08
CA GLY A 185 12.14 -5.60 -11.16
C GLY A 185 11.91 -7.12 -11.11
N ALA A 186 13.01 -7.89 -11.08
CA ALA A 186 13.00 -9.36 -10.98
C ALA A 186 13.05 -9.90 -9.53
N ALA A 187 13.01 -9.03 -8.51
CA ALA A 187 13.05 -9.46 -7.12
C ALA A 187 11.75 -10.18 -6.68
N GLY A 188 11.79 -10.76 -5.48
CA GLY A 188 10.60 -11.31 -4.83
C GLY A 188 9.52 -10.27 -4.56
N ARG A 189 8.29 -10.73 -4.33
CA ARG A 189 7.14 -9.89 -3.98
C ARG A 189 7.18 -9.53 -2.49
N GLN A 190 7.28 -8.25 -2.17
CA GLN A 190 7.17 -7.76 -0.80
C GLN A 190 5.69 -7.44 -0.49
N PRO A 191 5.10 -8.01 0.58
CA PRO A 191 3.76 -7.62 1.01
C PRO A 191 3.77 -6.19 1.54
N LEU A 192 2.83 -5.38 1.05
CA LEU A 192 2.58 -4.01 1.55
C LEU A 192 1.36 -3.96 2.48
N THR A 193 0.50 -4.98 2.42
CA THR A 193 -0.64 -5.15 3.32
C THR A 193 -0.65 -6.58 3.90
N PRO A 194 -1.43 -6.82 4.97
CA PRO A 194 -1.73 -8.16 5.45
C PRO A 194 -2.37 -9.06 4.37
N GLU A 195 -2.26 -10.37 4.57
CA GLU A 195 -2.75 -11.43 3.68
C GLU A 195 -4.25 -11.74 3.91
N VAL A 196 -5.09 -10.71 3.88
CA VAL A 196 -6.53 -10.80 4.16
C VAL A 196 -7.43 -10.68 2.91
N LEU A 197 -6.85 -10.53 1.72
CA LEU A 197 -7.59 -10.39 0.47
C LEU A 197 -7.96 -11.75 -0.14
N ASP A 198 -9.08 -11.79 -0.85
CA ASP A 198 -9.48 -12.88 -1.73
C ASP A 198 -8.80 -12.64 -3.08
N GLY A 199 -7.73 -13.39 -3.36
CA GLY A 199 -6.95 -13.25 -4.59
C GLY A 199 -7.75 -13.52 -5.87
N ALA A 200 -8.83 -14.32 -5.81
CA ALA A 200 -9.68 -14.59 -6.97
C ALA A 200 -10.72 -13.49 -7.21
N GLY A 201 -11.15 -12.81 -6.14
CA GLY A 201 -12.15 -11.75 -6.20
C GLY A 201 -11.59 -10.33 -6.24
N SER A 202 -10.30 -10.15 -5.94
CA SER A 202 -9.64 -8.85 -5.95
C SER A 202 -8.94 -8.63 -7.29
N HIS A 203 -9.11 -7.46 -7.88
CA HIS A 203 -8.58 -7.15 -9.21
C HIS A 203 -8.22 -5.67 -9.37
N LEU A 204 -7.25 -5.44 -10.26
CA LEU A 204 -6.85 -4.12 -10.73
C LEU A 204 -7.31 -4.00 -12.19
N THR A 205 -8.32 -3.19 -12.44
CA THR A 205 -8.85 -3.00 -13.79
C THR A 205 -8.56 -1.58 -14.27
N PRO A 206 -7.84 -1.40 -15.40
CA PRO A 206 -7.68 -0.08 -16.01
C PRO A 206 -9.05 0.49 -16.40
N ARG A 207 -9.30 1.76 -16.09
CA ARG A 207 -10.55 2.47 -16.40
C ARG A 207 -10.26 3.85 -16.95
N GLY A 208 -10.25 4.00 -18.28
CA GLY A 208 -9.93 5.27 -18.92
C GLY A 208 -8.51 5.73 -18.54
N THR A 209 -8.41 6.89 -17.89
CA THR A 209 -7.14 7.34 -17.32
C THR A 209 -6.85 6.77 -15.95
N GLY A 210 -7.79 6.09 -15.30
CA GLY A 210 -7.70 5.57 -13.95
C GLY A 210 -7.42 4.08 -13.82
N ILE A 211 -7.43 3.62 -12.57
CA ILE A 211 -7.50 2.19 -12.20
C ILE A 211 -8.64 2.02 -11.20
N GLU A 212 -9.49 1.04 -11.47
CA GLU A 212 -10.46 0.50 -10.53
C GLU A 212 -9.77 -0.57 -9.68
N LEU A 213 -9.63 -0.29 -8.40
CA LEU A 213 -9.24 -1.26 -7.39
C LEU A 213 -10.52 -1.92 -6.85
N ARG A 214 -10.72 -3.20 -7.14
CA ARG A 214 -11.72 -4.00 -6.42
C ARG A 214 -11.01 -4.91 -5.46
N VAL A 215 -11.36 -4.78 -4.18
CA VAL A 215 -10.87 -5.65 -3.13
C VAL A 215 -12.02 -6.50 -2.64
N ARG A 216 -11.84 -7.81 -2.65
CA ARG A 216 -12.74 -8.73 -1.98
C ARG A 216 -12.00 -9.31 -0.78
N ILE A 217 -12.70 -9.37 0.34
CA ILE A 217 -12.16 -9.95 1.57
C ILE A 217 -13.01 -11.19 1.82
N PRO A 218 -12.41 -12.39 1.89
CA PRO A 218 -13.18 -13.60 2.06
C PRO A 218 -13.86 -13.50 3.42
N ALA A 219 -15.19 -13.64 3.44
CA ALA A 219 -15.88 -13.85 4.69
C ALA A 219 -15.36 -15.16 5.26
N ARG A 220 -14.45 -15.09 6.25
CA ARG A 220 -14.09 -16.30 6.99
C ARG A 220 -15.39 -16.86 7.52
N ARG A 221 -15.65 -18.12 7.15
CA ARG A 221 -16.89 -18.82 7.50
C ARG A 221 -17.01 -18.68 9.02
N PRO A 222 -17.97 -17.91 9.55
CA PRO A 222 -18.09 -17.81 10.99
C PRO A 222 -18.38 -19.22 11.49
N ALA A 223 -17.78 -19.60 12.63
CA ALA A 223 -18.01 -20.93 13.23
C ALA A 223 -19.50 -21.22 13.51
N ALA A 224 -20.38 -20.22 13.39
CA ALA A 224 -21.82 -20.35 13.32
C ALA A 224 -22.39 -19.36 12.28
N PRO A 225 -23.47 -19.69 11.57
CA PRO A 225 -23.91 -18.96 10.39
C PRO A 225 -24.44 -17.56 10.74
N VAL A 226 -23.62 -16.54 10.51
CA VAL A 226 -24.10 -15.18 10.22
C VAL A 226 -23.81 -14.95 8.74
N ARG A 227 -24.85 -15.10 7.90
CA ARG A 227 -24.77 -14.81 6.47
C ARG A 227 -24.64 -13.30 6.28
N ALA A 228 -23.43 -12.82 6.05
CA ALA A 228 -23.20 -11.48 5.55
C ALA A 228 -22.00 -11.51 4.58
N SER A 229 -22.28 -11.71 3.29
CA SER A 229 -21.30 -11.45 2.22
C SER A 229 -21.45 -9.99 1.79
N TRP A 230 -20.42 -9.18 2.01
CA TRP A 230 -20.38 -7.80 1.55
C TRP A 230 -19.48 -7.74 0.32
N GLU A 231 -20.05 -7.42 -0.83
CA GLU A 231 -19.30 -7.10 -2.05
C GLU A 231 -19.35 -5.58 -2.21
N ARG A 232 -18.23 -4.90 -1.95
CA ARG A 232 -18.14 -3.44 -2.08
C ARG A 232 -17.29 -3.12 -3.28
N THR A 233 -17.92 -2.66 -4.36
CA THR A 233 -17.21 -2.08 -5.50
C THR A 233 -16.84 -0.64 -5.12
N LEU A 234 -15.55 -0.35 -5.01
CA LEU A 234 -15.08 1.01 -4.76
C LEU A 234 -15.02 1.81 -6.07
N ARG A 235 -15.23 3.12 -5.90
CA ARG A 235 -15.34 4.14 -6.96
C ARG A 235 -14.15 4.09 -7.92
N THR A 236 -14.45 4.28 -9.20
CA THR A 236 -13.47 4.61 -10.24
C THR A 236 -12.77 5.92 -9.87
N TRP A 237 -11.44 5.91 -9.85
CA TRP A 237 -10.65 7.14 -9.79
C TRP A 237 -10.34 7.57 -11.21
N ASP A 238 -11.03 8.59 -11.72
CA ASP A 238 -10.63 9.23 -12.97
C ASP A 238 -9.40 10.06 -12.67
N GLY A 239 -8.26 9.69 -13.25
CA GLY A 239 -6.94 10.27 -12.95
C GLY A 239 -6.72 11.71 -13.42
N GLY A 240 -7.75 12.55 -13.32
CA GLY A 240 -7.68 13.97 -13.62
C GLY A 240 -6.90 14.70 -12.52
N ALA A 241 -5.64 15.02 -12.81
CA ALA A 241 -4.99 16.15 -12.18
C ALA A 241 -5.70 17.42 -12.66
N THR A 242 -6.44 18.08 -11.77
CA THR A 242 -6.78 19.51 -11.92
C THR A 242 -5.55 20.36 -11.64
#